data_AF-A0A0F9IMC1-F1
#
_entry.id   AF-A0A0F9IMC1-F1
#
_cell.length_a   1.000
_cell.length_b   1.000
_cell.length_c   1.000
_cell.angle_alpha   90.00
_cell.angle_beta   90.00
_cell.angle_gamma   90.00
#
_symmetry.space_group_name_H-M   'P 1'
#
loop_
_entity.id
_entity.type
_entity.pdbx_description
1 polymer ?
#
loop_
_entity_poly.entity_id
_entity_poly.type
_entity_poly.pdbx_seq_one_letter_code
_entity_poly.pdbx_strand_id
1 'polypeptide(L)' 'MDTLQKLYDSEINFEISTFWDAGFEWQLGDEMNGWKAEGTADSLEEAAKDLAIAARKHFPDSTFAKETGEGNG' A
#
# COMPACT_ATOMS: atom_id res chain seq x y z
N MET A 1 -10.72 0.72 -10.03
CA MET A 1 -9.32 1.19 -10.01
C MET A 1 -8.46 0.20 -9.26
N ASP A 2 -7.25 -0.02 -9.72
CA ASP A 2 -6.21 -0.82 -9.05
C ASP A 2 -5.82 -0.17 -7.70
N THR A 3 -5.62 -0.97 -6.66
CA THR A 3 -5.31 -0.48 -5.29
C THR A 3 -4.05 0.37 -5.25
N LEU A 4 -3.01 0.01 -6.01
CA LEU A 4 -1.75 0.74 -6.05
C LEU A 4 -1.93 2.12 -6.70
N GLN A 5 -2.79 2.21 -7.71
CA GLN A 5 -3.15 3.49 -8.32
C GLN A 5 -3.82 4.42 -7.30
N LYS A 6 -4.74 3.89 -6.48
CA LYS A 6 -5.41 4.72 -5.47
C LYS A 6 -4.47 5.23 -4.37
N LEU A 7 -3.46 4.42 -3.99
CA LEU A 7 -2.42 4.86 -3.06
C LEU A 7 -1.62 6.02 -3.66
N TYR A 8 -1.20 5.88 -4.92
CA TYR A 8 -0.50 6.92 -5.67
C TYR A 8 -1.35 8.20 -5.80
N ASP A 9 -2.61 8.08 -6.18
CA ASP A 9 -3.56 9.20 -6.32
C ASP A 9 -3.78 9.95 -4.99
N SER A 10 -3.50 9.29 -3.86
CA SER A 10 -3.61 9.86 -2.52
C SER A 10 -2.29 10.41 -1.98
N GLU A 11 -1.28 10.55 -2.85
CA GLU A 11 0.07 11.03 -2.53
C GLU A 11 0.74 10.21 -1.41
N ILE A 12 0.41 8.91 -1.32
CA ILE A 12 1.04 7.98 -0.38
C ILE A 12 2.18 7.27 -1.12
N ASN A 13 3.41 7.54 -0.70
CA ASN A 13 4.58 6.82 -1.21
C ASN A 13 4.57 5.36 -0.72
N PHE A 14 4.99 4.46 -1.60
CA PHE A 14 5.19 3.05 -1.30
C PHE A 14 6.24 2.46 -2.26
N GLU A 15 6.82 1.33 -1.86
CA GLU A 15 7.70 0.52 -2.68
C GLU A 15 7.19 -0.92 -2.69
N ILE A 16 7.27 -1.56 -3.86
CA ILE A 16 7.16 -3.02 -3.99
C ILE A 16 8.35 -3.49 -4.80
N SER A 17 9.11 -4.41 -4.24
CA SER A 17 10.25 -5.05 -4.90
C SER A 17 10.04 -6.57 -4.92
N THR A 18 10.70 -7.26 -5.85
CA THR A 18 10.70 -8.72 -5.89
C THR A 18 12.06 -9.25 -5.49
N PHE A 19 12.06 -10.26 -4.65
CA PHE A 19 13.27 -10.97 -4.26
C PHE A 19 13.10 -12.45 -4.58
N TRP A 20 14.04 -12.99 -5.36
CA TRP A 20 13.99 -14.34 -5.95
C TRP A 20 13.38 -15.39 -5.03
N ASP A 21 13.87 -15.48 -3.80
CA ASP A 21 13.49 -16.54 -2.85
C ASP A 21 12.43 -16.10 -1.81
N ALA A 22 12.05 -14.81 -1.77
CA ALA A 22 11.15 -14.26 -0.74
C ALA A 22 9.87 -13.62 -1.29
N GLY A 23 9.61 -13.77 -2.59
CA GLY A 23 8.40 -13.25 -3.23
C GLY A 23 8.44 -11.74 -3.39
N PHE A 24 7.42 -11.06 -2.86
CA PHE A 24 7.28 -9.60 -2.93
C PHE A 24 7.57 -8.98 -1.57
N GLU A 25 8.50 -8.04 -1.53
CA GLU A 25 8.70 -7.17 -0.37
C GLU A 25 7.94 -5.86 -0.64
N TRP A 26 7.25 -5.34 0.37
CA TRP A 26 6.52 -4.08 0.28
C TRP A 26 6.88 -3.16 1.44
N GLN A 27 6.92 -1.87 1.16
CA GLN A 27 7.19 -0.83 2.15
C GLN A 27 6.24 0.36 1.94
N LEU A 28 5.74 0.92 3.04
CA LEU A 28 4.83 2.06 3.04
C LEU A 28 5.57 3.30 3.55
N GLY A 29 5.56 4.39 2.78
CA GLY A 29 6.32 5.61 3.05
C GLY A 29 7.44 5.80 2.04
N ASP A 30 8.52 6.44 2.47
CA ASP A 30 9.73 6.63 1.67
C ASP A 30 10.97 6.75 2.57
N GLU A 31 12.15 6.71 1.97
CA GLU A 31 13.43 6.85 2.68
C GLU A 31 13.59 8.22 3.35
N MET A 32 13.05 9.29 2.75
CA MET A 32 13.22 10.67 3.23
C MET A 32 12.42 10.98 4.51
N ASN A 33 11.22 10.41 4.63
CA ASN A 33 10.26 10.61 5.72
C ASN A 33 10.15 9.39 6.65
N GLY A 34 10.87 8.31 6.32
CA GLY A 34 10.92 7.05 7.04
C GLY A 34 9.72 6.13 6.76
N TRP A 35 10.04 4.85 6.54
CA TRP A 35 9.07 3.77 6.36
C TRP A 35 8.14 3.63 7.57
N LYS A 36 6.84 3.55 7.31
CA LYS A 36 5.77 3.44 8.32
C LYS A 36 5.38 2.01 8.61
N ALA A 37 5.49 1.14 7.60
CA ALA A 37 5.24 -0.28 7.68
C ALA A 37 5.98 -0.98 6.54
N GLU A 38 6.32 -2.24 6.74
CA GLU A 38 6.96 -3.10 5.74
C GLU A 38 6.54 -4.56 5.97
N GLY A 39 6.69 -5.39 4.95
CA GLY A 39 6.38 -6.81 5.01
C GLY A 39 6.69 -7.55 3.72
N THR A 40 6.33 -8.83 3.69
CA THR A 40 6.49 -9.71 2.53
C THR A 40 5.17 -10.38 2.17
N ALA A 41 4.96 -10.67 0.90
CA ALA A 41 3.77 -11.35 0.38
C ALA A 41 4.13 -12.33 -0.74
N ASP A 42 3.30 -13.36 -0.94
CA ASP A 42 3.53 -14.38 -1.96
C ASP A 42 3.09 -13.92 -3.36
N SER A 43 2.36 -12.79 -3.43
CA SER A 43 1.88 -12.21 -4.68
C SER A 43 1.80 -10.68 -4.63
N LEU A 44 1.84 -10.05 -5.82
CA LEU A 44 1.60 -8.61 -5.95
C LEU A 44 0.22 -8.19 -5.43
N GLU A 45 -0.80 -9.04 -5.59
CA GLU A 45 -2.16 -8.76 -5.12
C GLU A 45 -2.21 -8.71 -3.58
N GLU A 46 -1.53 -9.64 -2.91
CA GLU A 46 -1.41 -9.63 -1.45
C GLU A 46 -0.58 -8.44 -0.96
N ALA A 47 0.55 -8.13 -1.61
CA ALA A 47 1.33 -6.94 -1.29
C ALA A 47 0.48 -5.65 -1.39
N ALA A 48 -0.33 -5.52 -2.44
CA ALA A 48 -1.24 -4.39 -2.61
C ALA A 48 -2.33 -4.33 -1.52
N LYS A 49 -2.86 -5.48 -1.09
CA LYS A 49 -3.83 -5.56 0.03
C LYS A 49 -3.19 -5.14 1.35
N ASP A 50 -1.97 -5.60 1.62
CA ASP A 50 -1.25 -5.25 2.84
C ASP A 50 -0.89 -3.77 2.89
N LEU A 51 -0.42 -3.21 1.77
CA LEU A 51 -0.21 -1.77 1.62
C LEU A 51 -1.50 -0.97 1.87
N ALA A 52 -2.64 -1.42 1.37
CA ALA A 52 -3.92 -0.76 1.63
C ALA A 52 -4.31 -0.76 3.12
N ILE A 53 -4.09 -1.88 3.80
CA ILE A 53 -4.35 -2.00 5.25
C ILE A 53 -3.41 -1.08 6.02
N ALA A 54 -2.11 -1.11 5.70
CA ALA A 54 -1.11 -0.27 6.32
C ALA A 54 -1.39 1.23 6.07
N ALA A 55 -1.76 1.61 4.84
CA ALA A 55 -2.09 2.98 4.48
C ALA A 55 -3.26 3.52 5.29
N ARG A 56 -4.32 2.73 5.47
CA ARG A 56 -5.48 3.12 6.31
C ARG A 56 -5.10 3.32 7.77
N LYS A 57 -4.14 2.54 8.27
CA LYS A 57 -3.67 2.65 9.65
C LYS A 57 -2.76 3.86 9.87
N HIS A 58 -1.85 4.13 8.93
CA HIS A 58 -0.81 5.15 9.09
C HIS A 58 -1.14 6.51 8.47
N PHE A 59 -2.07 6.55 7.50
CA PHE A 59 -2.56 7.76 6.85
C PHE A 59 -4.10 7.84 6.91
N PRO A 60 -4.70 7.87 8.12
CA PRO A 60 -6.17 7.86 8.28
C PRO A 60 -6.84 9.10 7.65
N ASP A 61 -6.10 10.19 7.48
CA ASP A 61 -6.59 11.43 6.89
C ASP A 61 -6.41 11.51 5.37
N SER A 62 -5.79 10.51 4.74
CA SER A 62 -5.63 10.45 3.29
C SER A 62 -6.97 10.27 2.56
N THR A 63 -7.04 10.72 1.31
CA THR A 63 -8.17 10.43 0.41
C THR A 63 -8.37 8.91 0.27
N PHE A 64 -7.30 8.13 0.19
CA PHE A 64 -7.33 6.66 0.17
C PHE A 64 -8.11 6.07 1.34
N ALA A 65 -7.84 6.53 2.57
CA ALA A 65 -8.50 6.03 3.77
C ALA A 65 -9.97 6.49 3.85
N LYS A 66 -10.26 7.68 3.32
CA LYS A 66 -11.60 8.29 3.32
C LYS A 66 -12.52 7.74 2.22
N GLU A 67 -11.98 7.13 1.16
CA GLU A 67 -12.72 6.52 0.06
C GLU A 67 -13.53 5.25 0.43
N THR A 68 -13.75 4.95 1.72
CA THR A 68 -14.63 3.84 2.10
C THR A 68 -16.09 4.16 1.84
N GLY A 69 -16.61 3.70 0.70
CA GLY A 69 -18.04 3.44 0.54
C GLY A 69 -18.64 3.49 -0.86
N GLU A 70 -18.06 2.93 -1.92
CA GLU A 70 -18.80 2.68 -3.17
C GLU A 70 -18.23 1.47 -3.92
N GLY A 71 -18.93 0.35 -3.78
CA GLY A 71 -18.55 -0.94 -4.38
C GLY A 71 -19.57 -2.04 -4.08
N ASN A 72 -20.86 -1.72 -4.13
CA ASN A 72 -21.95 -2.65 -4.39
C ASN A 72 -22.85 -1.97 -5.42
N GLY A 73 -22.63 -2.27 -6.70
CA GLY A 73 -23.43 -1.85 -7.84
C GLY A 73 -23.20 -2.83 -8.98
#